data_AF-A0A1F6Y397-F1
#
_entry.id   AF-A0A1F6Y397-F1
#
_cell.length_a   1.000
_cell.length_b   1.000
_cell.length_c   1.000
_cell.angle_alpha   90.00
_cell.angle_beta   90.00
_cell.angle_gamma   90.00
#
_symmetry.space_group_name_H-M   'P 1'
#
loop_
_entity.id
_entity.type
_entity.pdbx_description
1 polymer ?
#
loop_
_entity_poly.entity_id
_entity_poly.type
_entity_poly.pdbx_seq_one_letter_code
_entity_poly.pdbx_strand_id
1 'polypeptide(L)'
;MQIHNLKRTHKNKKDRLVGRGGKHAKTSGRGGKGQTARAGNKRRPELRDIIKKLPKNRGYQFKSIQKLFTLSKDKVLSTAGKIESFSEIRKRLGIKGKKIRIR
;
A
#
# COMPACT_ATOMS: atom_id res chain seq x y z
N MET A 1 33.52 2.67 -24.61
CA MET A 1 32.99 1.32 -24.32
C MET A 1 32.21 0.83 -25.52
N GLN A 2 32.38 -0.42 -25.95
CA GLN A 2 31.65 -1.00 -27.09
C GLN A 2 30.35 -1.67 -26.62
N ILE A 3 29.32 -1.72 -27.48
CA ILE A 3 28.00 -2.28 -27.14
C ILE A 3 28.10 -3.74 -26.68
N HIS A 4 28.96 -4.54 -27.31
CA HIS A 4 29.15 -5.96 -26.95
C HIS A 4 29.82 -6.17 -25.57
N ASN A 5 30.35 -5.11 -24.96
CA ASN A 5 30.95 -5.17 -23.62
C ASN A 5 29.95 -4.86 -22.50
N LEU A 6 28.74 -4.42 -22.84
CA LEU A 6 27.70 -4.13 -21.85
C LEU A 6 27.13 -5.44 -21.27
N LYS A 7 27.52 -5.77 -20.04
CA LYS A 7 26.95 -6.88 -19.26
C LYS A 7 26.08 -6.35 -18.14
N ARG A 8 24.92 -6.96 -17.93
CA ARG A 8 24.02 -6.64 -16.81
C ARG A 8 24.60 -7.11 -15.48
N THR A 9 24.47 -6.30 -14.43
CA THR A 9 24.85 -6.65 -13.05
C THR A 9 23.87 -7.63 -12.43
N HIS A 10 22.56 -7.45 -12.67
CA HIS A 10 21.50 -8.34 -12.19
C HIS A 10 20.81 -9.04 -13.36
N LYS A 11 20.51 -10.34 -13.20
CA LYS A 11 19.84 -11.15 -14.24
C LYS A 11 18.35 -10.88 -14.25
N ASN A 12 17.78 -10.69 -15.45
CA ASN A 12 16.33 -10.64 -15.61
C ASN A 12 15.71 -12.00 -15.31
N LYS A 13 14.62 -11.99 -14.55
CA LYS A 13 13.82 -13.19 -14.31
C LYS A 13 13.09 -13.56 -15.60
N LYS A 14 13.23 -14.82 -16.03
CA LYS A 14 12.46 -15.36 -17.15
C LYS A 14 11.08 -15.81 -16.66
N ASP A 15 10.09 -15.69 -17.52
CA ASP A 15 8.75 -16.23 -17.26
C ASP A 15 8.76 -17.76 -17.23
N ARG A 16 7.81 -18.31 -16.48
CA ARG A 16 7.64 -19.76 -16.38
C ARG A 16 6.90 -20.29 -17.60
N LEU A 17 7.56 -21.13 -18.38
CA LEU A 17 6.92 -21.90 -19.44
C LEU A 17 6.15 -23.09 -18.83
N VAL A 18 4.89 -23.24 -19.22
CA VAL A 18 3.99 -24.30 -18.73
C VAL A 18 3.57 -25.16 -19.92
N GLY A 19 3.40 -26.47 -19.73
CA GLY A 19 3.05 -27.38 -20.83
C GLY A 19 4.20 -27.67 -21.80
N ARG A 20 5.46 -27.64 -21.32
CA ARG A 20 6.69 -27.90 -22.09
C ARG A 20 7.63 -28.86 -21.33
N GLY A 21 7.09 -29.98 -20.86
CA GLY A 21 7.86 -30.98 -20.08
C GLY A 21 8.07 -30.62 -18.59
N GLY A 22 8.63 -31.55 -17.81
CA GLY A 22 8.92 -31.37 -16.38
C GLY A 22 7.70 -31.27 -15.44
N LYS A 23 7.87 -30.56 -14.31
CA LYS A 23 6.91 -30.49 -13.18
C LYS A 23 5.50 -29.99 -13.56
N HIS A 24 5.37 -29.16 -14.58
CA HIS A 24 4.10 -28.59 -15.03
C HIS A 24 3.82 -28.89 -16.51
N ALA A 25 4.14 -30.12 -16.94
CA ALA A 25 3.89 -30.60 -18.29
C ALA A 25 2.39 -30.81 -18.57
N LYS A 26 1.92 -32.06 -18.58
CA LYS A 26 0.59 -32.48 -19.04
C LYS A 26 -0.57 -31.75 -18.36
N THR A 27 -0.46 -31.48 -17.07
CA THR A 27 -1.55 -30.90 -16.26
C THR A 27 -1.37 -29.42 -15.99
N SER A 28 -0.27 -28.81 -16.41
CA SER A 28 0.03 -27.40 -16.15
C SER A 28 -0.05 -27.00 -14.66
N GLY A 29 0.12 -27.97 -13.74
CA GLY A 29 -0.05 -27.78 -12.29
C GLY A 29 -1.49 -27.67 -11.79
N ARG A 30 -2.50 -27.96 -12.64
CA ARG A 30 -3.93 -27.92 -12.29
C ARG A 30 -4.48 -29.24 -11.76
N GLY A 31 -3.67 -30.30 -11.78
CA GLY A 31 -4.08 -31.65 -11.38
C GLY A 31 -4.84 -32.40 -12.48
N GLY A 32 -5.79 -33.24 -12.08
CA GLY A 32 -6.55 -34.13 -12.96
C GLY A 32 -7.75 -33.48 -13.65
N LYS A 33 -8.80 -34.28 -13.85
CA LYS A 33 -10.06 -33.83 -14.45
C LYS A 33 -10.96 -33.24 -13.36
N GLY A 34 -11.56 -32.07 -13.60
CA GLY A 34 -12.49 -31.42 -12.67
C GLY A 34 -12.80 -30.00 -13.10
N GLN A 35 -13.78 -29.35 -12.46
CA GLN A 35 -14.16 -27.97 -12.79
C GLN A 35 -12.97 -27.00 -12.70
N THR A 36 -12.07 -27.21 -11.74
CA THR A 36 -10.86 -26.38 -11.53
C THR A 36 -9.84 -26.45 -12.66
N ALA A 37 -9.78 -27.57 -13.38
CA ALA A 37 -8.85 -27.78 -14.47
C ALA A 37 -9.39 -27.32 -15.84
N ARG A 38 -10.69 -26.99 -15.95
CA ARG A 38 -11.30 -26.54 -17.22
C ARG A 38 -10.96 -25.08 -17.52
N ALA A 39 -10.92 -24.74 -18.80
CA ALA A 39 -10.83 -23.36 -19.25
C ALA A 39 -12.07 -22.57 -18.79
N GLY A 40 -11.90 -21.27 -18.54
CA GLY A 40 -13.01 -20.40 -18.11
C GLY A 40 -13.46 -20.59 -16.66
N ASN A 41 -12.84 -21.50 -15.88
CA ASN A 41 -13.17 -21.66 -14.47
C ASN A 41 -12.75 -20.44 -13.63
N LYS A 42 -13.67 -19.48 -13.51
CA LYS A 42 -13.58 -18.28 -12.66
C LYS A 42 -14.62 -18.39 -11.55
N ARG A 43 -14.35 -19.24 -10.55
CA ARG A 43 -15.23 -19.37 -9.38
C ARG A 43 -15.32 -18.03 -8.65
N ARG A 44 -16.53 -17.70 -8.21
CA ARG A 44 -16.80 -16.54 -7.37
C ARG A 44 -16.00 -16.68 -6.05
N PRO A 45 -15.21 -15.67 -5.64
CA PRO A 45 -14.55 -15.69 -4.34
C PRO A 45 -15.58 -15.62 -3.20
N GLU A 46 -15.41 -16.45 -2.19
CA GLU A 46 -16.22 -16.47 -0.95
C GLU A 46 -16.22 -15.11 -0.24
N LEU A 47 -15.08 -14.39 -0.35
CA LEU A 47 -14.92 -13.04 0.19
C LEU A 47 -16.00 -12.07 -0.34
N ARG A 48 -16.56 -12.29 -1.53
CA ARG A 48 -17.66 -11.45 -2.04
C ARG A 48 -18.93 -11.59 -1.21
N ASP A 49 -19.19 -12.75 -0.63
CA ASP A 49 -20.35 -12.97 0.23
C ASP A 49 -20.10 -12.44 1.64
N ILE A 50 -18.86 -12.49 2.11
CA ILE A 50 -18.43 -11.80 3.35
C ILE A 50 -18.62 -10.28 3.22
N ILE A 51 -18.12 -9.66 2.14
CA ILE A 51 -18.27 -8.21 1.91
C ILE A 51 -19.75 -7.80 1.87
N LYS A 52 -20.61 -8.62 1.26
CA LYS A 52 -22.04 -8.31 1.15
C LYS A 52 -22.78 -8.31 2.49
N LYS A 53 -22.29 -9.06 3.49
CA LYS A 53 -22.86 -9.07 4.84
C LYS A 53 -22.50 -7.81 5.63
N LEU A 54 -21.37 -7.18 5.31
CA LEU A 54 -20.91 -5.99 6.02
C LEU A 54 -21.69 -4.74 5.55
N PRO A 55 -22.06 -3.84 6.48
CA PRO A 55 -22.59 -2.54 6.09
C PRO A 55 -21.53 -1.75 5.32
N LYS A 56 -21.97 -0.88 4.41
CA LYS A 56 -21.05 0.01 3.69
C LYS A 56 -20.41 0.98 4.69
N ASN A 57 -19.11 1.18 4.56
CA ASN A 57 -18.44 2.26 5.28
C ASN A 57 -18.99 3.62 4.81
N ARG A 58 -18.96 4.62 5.69
CA ARG A 58 -19.22 6.00 5.28
C ARG A 58 -18.26 6.40 4.16
N GLY A 59 -18.78 7.01 3.09
CA GLY A 59 -18.04 7.29 1.86
C GLY A 59 -16.94 8.34 2.00
N TYR A 60 -16.01 8.36 1.05
CA TYR A 60 -14.85 9.28 1.04
C TYR A 60 -15.21 10.77 0.95
N GLN A 61 -16.41 11.10 0.44
CA GLN A 61 -16.94 12.46 0.41
C GLN A 61 -17.37 12.97 1.79
N PHE A 62 -17.52 12.07 2.77
CA PHE A 62 -17.71 12.47 4.15
C PHE A 62 -16.39 13.04 4.67
N LYS A 63 -16.37 14.33 5.06
CA LYS A 63 -15.19 14.96 5.65
C LYS A 63 -14.77 14.17 6.90
N SER A 64 -13.73 13.34 6.76
CA SER A 64 -13.17 12.63 7.90
C SER A 64 -12.68 13.64 8.92
N ILE A 65 -12.95 13.39 10.21
CA ILE A 65 -12.45 14.23 11.28
C ILE A 65 -10.93 14.06 11.30
N GLN A 66 -10.20 15.02 10.73
CA GLN A 66 -8.74 14.99 10.78
C GLN A 66 -8.28 15.14 12.22
N LYS A 67 -7.52 14.17 12.72
CA LYS A 67 -6.97 14.22 14.08
C LYS A 67 -6.00 15.42 14.18
N LEU A 68 -6.40 16.43 14.96
CA LEU A 68 -5.56 17.59 15.24
C LEU A 68 -4.32 17.15 16.03
N PHE A 69 -3.20 17.83 15.80
CA PHE A 69 -2.02 17.67 16.63
C PHE A 69 -2.15 18.57 17.86
N THR A 70 -2.27 17.98 19.04
CA THR A 70 -2.39 18.70 20.31
C THR A 70 -1.02 18.89 20.95
N LEU A 71 -0.65 20.14 21.24
CA LEU A 71 0.57 20.49 21.96
C LEU A 71 0.20 21.08 23.33
N SER A 72 0.90 20.67 24.40
CA SER A 72 0.78 21.31 25.73
C SER A 72 1.39 22.71 25.70
N LYS A 73 0.86 23.64 26.49
CA LYS A 73 1.44 25.00 26.66
C LYS A 73 2.90 24.97 27.08
N ASP A 74 3.28 24.03 27.94
CA ASP A 74 4.65 23.92 28.48
C ASP A 74 5.71 23.61 27.42
N LYS A 75 5.29 23.08 26.27
CA LYS A 75 6.17 22.69 25.17
C LYS A 75 6.31 23.75 24.09
N VAL A 76 5.61 24.88 24.25
CA VAL A 76 5.76 26.07 23.41
C VAL A 76 6.95 26.86 23.93
N LEU A 77 7.96 27.09 23.10
CA LEU A 77 9.10 27.92 23.49
C LEU A 77 8.80 29.40 23.19
N SER A 78 9.43 30.29 23.93
CA SER A 78 9.49 31.71 23.63
C SER A 78 10.94 32.11 23.38
N THR A 79 11.21 32.72 22.23
CA THR A 79 12.54 33.27 21.93
C THR A 79 12.44 34.78 22.00
N ALA A 80 13.19 35.41 22.92
CA ALA A 80 13.23 36.87 23.09
C ALA A 80 11.85 37.54 23.28
N GLY A 81 10.98 36.95 24.09
CA GLY A 81 9.65 37.49 24.40
C GLY A 81 8.58 37.24 23.33
N LYS A 82 8.92 36.60 22.20
CA LYS A 82 7.96 36.17 21.18
C LYS A 82 7.68 34.68 21.30
N ILE A 83 6.40 34.34 21.34
CA ILE A 83 5.90 32.95 21.33
C ILE A 83 6.25 32.31 19.98
N GLU A 84 6.70 31.04 19.98
CA GLU A 84 6.97 30.26 18.77
C GLU A 84 5.79 30.31 17.78
N SER A 85 6.10 30.57 16.51
CA SER A 85 5.14 30.50 15.42
C SER A 85 4.77 29.05 15.09
N PHE A 86 3.56 28.82 14.55
CA PHE A 86 3.16 27.48 14.10
C PHE A 86 4.06 26.89 13.00
N SER A 87 4.82 27.72 12.28
CA SER A 87 5.80 27.27 11.28
C SER A 87 7.04 26.66 11.95
N GLU A 88 7.55 27.32 12.99
CA GLU A 88 8.69 26.85 13.77
C GLU A 88 8.36 25.56 14.52
N ILE A 89 7.18 25.47 15.13
CA ILE A 89 6.70 24.23 15.78
C ILE A 89 6.66 23.07 14.77
N ARG A 90 6.21 23.31 13.53
CA ARG A 90 6.18 22.27 12.48
C ARG A 90 7.58 21.83 12.08
N LYS A 91 8.53 22.75 11.93
CA LYS A 91 9.92 22.44 11.56
C LYS A 91 10.63 21.66 12.67
N ARG A 92 10.50 22.12 13.93
CA ARG A 92 11.12 21.49 15.11
C ARG A 92 10.59 20.07 15.36
N LEU A 93 9.27 19.87 15.27
CA LEU A 93 8.63 18.59 15.54
C LEU A 93 8.42 17.71 14.29
N GLY A 94 8.84 18.16 13.10
CA GLY A 94 8.70 17.41 11.85
C GLY A 94 7.25 17.16 11.39
N ILE A 95 6.30 18.01 11.80
CA ILE A 95 4.87 17.81 11.56
C ILE A 95 4.49 18.29 10.15
N LYS A 96 3.96 17.39 9.32
CA LYS A 96 3.43 17.71 7.98
C LYS A 96 1.90 17.72 7.97
N GLY A 97 1.32 18.79 7.43
CA GLY A 97 -0.10 18.86 7.03
C GLY A 97 -1.17 18.87 8.14
N LYS A 98 -0.82 18.63 9.42
CA LYS A 98 -1.80 18.66 10.52
C LYS A 98 -2.07 20.07 11.04
N LYS A 99 -3.32 20.34 11.41
CA LYS A 99 -3.71 21.52 12.20
C LYS A 99 -3.21 21.36 13.64
N ILE A 100 -2.42 22.31 14.11
CA ILE A 100 -1.90 22.34 15.49
C ILE A 100 -2.93 23.05 16.37
N ARG A 101 -3.26 22.45 17.51
CA ARG A 101 -4.04 23.09 18.57
C ARG A 101 -3.22 23.05 19.85
N ILE A 102 -2.93 24.22 20.40
CA ILE A 102 -2.29 24.34 21.71
C ILE A 102 -3.40 24.24 22.75
N ARG A 103 -3.29 23.29 23.68
CA ARG A 103 -4.19 23.13 24.82
C ARG A 103 -3.37 23.31 26.08
#